data_AF-A0A168EXJ4-F1
#
_entry.id   AF-A0A168EXJ4-F1
#
_cell.length_a   1.000
_cell.length_b   1.000
_cell.length_c   1.000
_cell.angle_alpha   90.00
_cell.angle_beta   90.00
_cell.angle_gamma   90.00
#
_symmetry.space_group_name_H-M   'P 1'
#
loop_
_entity.id
_entity.type
_entity.pdbx_description
1 polymer ?
#
loop_
_entity_poly.entity_id
_entity_poly.type
_entity_poly.pdbx_seq_one_letter_code
_entity_poly.pdbx_strand_id
1 'polypeptide(L)'
;MGHGHAVRQERRHTTTIVTDYFAAPTDALAATVVHTEDGPSTPARGSGEPLFDTVRMPSVEPFVMLGSLAEAVCRRPYGEVTADPRHGFLVGGQDDGPFVVAVSGELSARLAASAPHELAEAARRWAAGRALDEPGSQRLATAVVALGELAWRAADVRHSLYCWAKLPGPG
;
A
#
# COMPACT_ATOMS: atom_id res chain seq x y z
N MET A 1 -6.29 -54.18 1.24
CA MET A 1 -5.19 -53.38 1.82
C MET A 1 -5.28 -51.99 1.22
N GLY A 2 -5.53 -50.99 2.07
CA GLY A 2 -6.09 -49.69 1.70
C GLY A 2 -5.08 -48.68 1.16
N HIS A 3 -5.62 -47.79 0.34
CA HIS A 3 -5.06 -46.60 -0.30
C HIS A 3 -4.17 -45.74 0.60
N GLY A 4 -2.94 -45.50 0.15
CA GLY A 4 -2.09 -44.39 0.62
C GLY A 4 -2.01 -43.32 -0.46
N HIS A 5 -3.03 -42.46 -0.56
CA HIS A 5 -2.92 -41.21 -1.30
C HIS A 5 -1.92 -40.31 -0.56
N ALA A 6 -0.69 -40.25 -1.06
CA ALA A 6 0.24 -39.20 -0.73
C ALA A 6 -0.32 -37.88 -1.30
N VAL A 7 -1.09 -37.16 -0.49
CA VAL A 7 -1.38 -35.74 -0.71
C VAL A 7 -0.04 -35.02 -0.54
N ARG A 8 0.68 -34.89 -1.66
CA ARG A 8 1.80 -33.97 -1.79
C ARG A 8 1.19 -32.59 -1.59
N GLN A 9 1.44 -32.00 -0.43
CA GLN A 9 1.11 -30.60 -0.16
C GLN A 9 1.82 -29.76 -1.22
N GLU A 10 1.10 -29.45 -2.30
CA GLU A 10 1.39 -28.32 -3.15
C GLU A 10 1.38 -27.11 -2.21
N ARG A 11 2.58 -26.63 -1.89
CA ARG A 11 2.75 -25.27 -1.38
C ARG A 11 2.10 -24.38 -2.42
N ARG A 12 0.84 -23.98 -2.18
CA ARG A 12 0.24 -22.85 -2.86
C ARG A 12 1.19 -21.70 -2.59
N HIS A 13 2.03 -21.37 -3.58
CA HIS A 13 2.68 -20.08 -3.62
C HIS A 13 1.54 -19.08 -3.70
N THR A 14 1.13 -18.54 -2.56
CA THR A 14 0.24 -17.39 -2.54
C THR A 14 1.08 -16.23 -3.06
N THR A 15 1.12 -16.07 -4.38
CA THR A 15 1.79 -14.97 -5.09
C THR A 15 1.14 -13.68 -4.61
N THR A 16 1.73 -13.09 -3.58
CA THR A 16 1.15 -11.95 -2.88
C THR A 16 1.83 -10.70 -3.39
N ILE A 17 1.05 -9.77 -3.92
CA ILE A 17 1.55 -8.49 -4.42
C ILE A 17 2.36 -7.76 -3.34
N VAL A 18 3.53 -7.25 -3.72
CA VAL A 18 4.33 -6.36 -2.86
C VAL A 18 3.80 -4.95 -3.06
N THR A 19 3.58 -4.23 -1.97
CA THR A 19 3.04 -2.87 -1.98
C THR A 19 3.82 -1.98 -1.01
N ASP A 20 4.53 -1.00 -1.55
CA ASP A 20 5.28 0.00 -0.80
C ASP A 20 4.71 1.39 -1.10
N TYR A 21 4.22 2.03 -0.05
CA TYR A 21 3.68 3.38 -0.11
C TYR A 21 4.80 4.38 0.16
N PHE A 22 4.88 5.46 -0.60
CA PHE A 22 5.97 6.42 -0.51
C PHE A 22 5.51 7.83 -0.84
N ALA A 23 6.31 8.83 -0.46
CA ALA A 23 6.03 10.24 -0.73
C ALA A 23 6.97 10.80 -1.79
N ALA A 24 6.44 11.54 -2.77
CA ALA A 24 7.24 12.23 -3.79
C ALA A 24 6.67 13.61 -4.14
N PRO A 25 7.52 14.57 -4.56
CA PRO A 25 7.11 15.94 -4.88
C PRO A 25 6.22 16.05 -6.12
N THR A 26 6.33 15.13 -7.08
CA THR A 26 5.57 15.17 -8.34
C THR A 26 5.26 13.77 -8.87
N ASP A 27 4.20 13.65 -9.67
CA ASP A 27 3.84 12.41 -10.38
C ASP A 27 5.01 11.93 -11.26
N ALA A 28 5.71 12.86 -11.92
CA ALA A 28 6.86 12.56 -12.78
C ALA A 28 8.01 11.91 -12.01
N LEU A 29 8.33 12.41 -10.81
CA LEU A 29 9.40 11.81 -9.99
C LEU A 29 8.95 10.47 -9.41
N ALA A 30 7.69 10.35 -8.97
CA ALA A 30 7.12 9.09 -8.50
C ALA A 30 7.16 8.01 -9.59
N ALA A 31 6.86 8.37 -10.84
CA ALA A 31 6.87 7.45 -11.98
C ALA A 31 8.24 6.80 -12.21
N THR A 32 9.35 7.49 -11.89
CA THR A 32 10.70 6.93 -12.10
C THR A 32 10.98 5.68 -11.25
N VAL A 33 10.26 5.50 -10.14
CA VAL A 33 10.39 4.33 -9.24
C VAL A 33 9.99 3.03 -9.94
N VAL A 34 9.24 3.10 -11.05
CA VAL A 34 8.96 1.92 -11.87
C VAL A 34 10.22 1.23 -12.40
N HIS A 35 11.31 1.97 -12.56
CA HIS A 35 12.58 1.45 -13.09
C HIS A 35 13.50 0.91 -11.99
N THR A 36 13.09 0.98 -10.72
CA THR A 36 13.86 0.45 -9.58
C THR A 36 13.37 -0.94 -9.23
N GLU A 37 14.26 -1.93 -9.26
CA GLU A 37 13.92 -3.35 -9.07
C GLU A 37 13.31 -3.63 -7.69
N ASP A 38 13.86 -2.98 -6.66
CA ASP A 38 13.46 -3.07 -5.25
C ASP A 38 12.52 -1.93 -4.83
N GLY A 39 12.02 -1.16 -5.79
CA GLY A 39 11.04 -0.10 -5.55
C GLY A 39 11.59 1.12 -4.80
N PRO A 40 10.72 1.90 -4.14
CA PRO A 40 11.07 3.22 -3.60
C PRO A 40 12.07 3.20 -2.44
N SER A 41 12.28 2.03 -1.80
CA SER A 41 13.29 1.86 -0.75
C SER A 41 14.70 1.61 -1.30
N THR A 42 14.87 1.49 -2.63
CA THR A 42 16.18 1.33 -3.26
C THR A 42 17.15 2.42 -2.78
N PRO A 43 18.38 2.08 -2.36
CA PRO A 43 19.34 3.08 -1.92
C PRO A 43 19.73 4.07 -3.03
N ALA A 44 19.70 5.37 -2.71
CA ALA A 44 20.15 6.41 -3.60
C ALA A 44 21.67 6.30 -3.83
N ARG A 45 22.10 6.44 -5.09
CA ARG A 45 23.53 6.47 -5.44
C ARG A 45 24.18 7.70 -4.80
N GLY A 46 25.09 7.47 -3.85
CA GLY A 46 25.83 8.51 -3.16
C GLY A 46 25.61 8.47 -1.65
N SER A 47 24.37 8.71 -1.18
CA SER A 47 24.07 8.71 0.25
C SER A 47 23.96 7.30 0.84
N GLY A 48 23.49 6.32 0.04
CA GLY A 48 23.15 4.99 0.55
C GLY A 48 21.83 4.93 1.33
N GLU A 49 21.16 6.07 1.52
CA GLU A 49 19.83 6.17 2.12
C GLU A 49 18.73 5.80 1.11
N PRO A 50 17.54 5.36 1.55
CA PRO A 50 16.41 5.10 0.66
C PRO A 50 16.11 6.29 -0.27
N LEU A 51 15.76 6.01 -1.54
CA LEU A 51 15.35 7.05 -2.51
C LEU A 51 14.15 7.87 -1.99
N PHE A 52 13.22 7.21 -1.30
CA PHE A 52 12.07 7.83 -0.67
C PHE A 52 11.81 7.26 0.72
N ASP A 53 11.14 8.02 1.57
CA ASP A 53 10.48 7.49 2.76
C ASP A 53 9.39 6.50 2.32
N THR A 54 9.42 5.28 2.87
CA THR A 54 8.53 4.20 2.47
C THR A 54 7.83 3.52 3.64
N VAL A 55 6.59 3.09 3.43
CA VAL A 55 5.84 2.22 4.33
C VAL A 55 5.37 1.00 3.56
N ARG A 56 5.83 -0.18 3.98
CA ARG A 56 5.35 -1.45 3.45
C ARG A 56 3.99 -1.79 4.04
N MET A 57 3.00 -1.96 3.18
CA MET A 57 1.66 -2.40 3.59
C MET A 57 1.49 -3.91 3.36
N PRO A 58 0.73 -4.61 4.22
CA PRO A 58 0.49 -6.04 4.08
C PRO A 58 -0.49 -6.32 2.92
N SER A 59 0.00 -6.26 1.68
CA SER A 59 -0.74 -6.60 0.46
C SER A 59 -1.98 -5.71 0.22
N VAL A 60 -1.88 -4.43 0.60
CA VAL A 60 -2.94 -3.45 0.33
C VAL A 60 -2.67 -2.85 -1.04
N GLU A 61 -3.20 -3.48 -2.08
CA GLU A 61 -3.04 -3.01 -3.45
C GLU A 61 -3.82 -1.70 -3.72
N PRO A 62 -3.36 -0.86 -4.67
CA PRO A 62 -3.83 0.51 -4.77
C PRO A 62 -5.20 0.71 -5.45
N PHE A 63 -5.74 -0.29 -6.14
CA PHE A 63 -6.95 -0.16 -6.96
C PHE A 63 -8.25 -0.48 -6.20
N VAL A 64 -8.30 -1.53 -5.39
CA VAL A 64 -9.55 -1.95 -4.69
C VAL A 64 -9.37 -1.87 -3.18
N MET A 65 -8.30 -2.47 -2.67
CA MET A 65 -7.98 -2.59 -1.26
C MET A 65 -7.74 -1.22 -0.62
N LEU A 66 -7.01 -0.34 -1.31
CA LEU A 66 -6.82 1.03 -0.86
C LEU A 66 -8.13 1.82 -0.83
N GLY A 67 -9.04 1.61 -1.78
CA GLY A 67 -10.37 2.25 -1.78
C GLY A 67 -11.21 1.81 -0.59
N SER A 68 -11.19 0.52 -0.26
CA SER A 68 -11.90 -0.01 0.91
C SER A 68 -11.26 0.45 2.24
N LEU A 69 -9.93 0.58 2.28
CA LEU A 69 -9.26 1.20 3.42
C LEU A 69 -9.62 2.69 3.53
N ALA A 70 -9.72 3.40 2.40
CA ALA A 70 -10.13 4.80 2.35
C ALA A 70 -11.54 5.00 2.91
N GLU A 71 -12.48 4.11 2.59
CA GLU A 71 -13.82 4.12 3.19
C GLU A 71 -13.76 4.03 4.72
N ALA A 72 -12.93 3.12 5.25
CA ALA A 72 -12.77 2.94 6.69
C ALA A 72 -12.11 4.14 7.40
N VAL A 73 -11.10 4.74 6.77
CA VAL A 73 -10.31 5.87 7.31
C VAL A 73 -11.05 7.19 7.17
N CYS A 74 -11.62 7.47 6.00
CA CYS A 74 -12.38 8.70 5.73
C CYS A 74 -13.81 8.65 6.29
N ARG A 75 -14.32 7.46 6.63
CA ARG A 75 -15.71 7.23 7.06
C ARG A 75 -16.72 7.72 6.01
N ARG A 76 -16.39 7.50 4.74
CA ARG A 76 -17.22 7.86 3.58
C ARG A 76 -17.46 6.62 2.73
N PRO A 77 -18.60 6.49 2.05
CA PRO A 77 -18.89 5.32 1.23
C PRO A 77 -17.80 5.05 0.18
N TYR A 78 -17.50 3.77 -0.08
CA TYR A 78 -16.52 3.34 -1.09
C TYR A 78 -16.68 4.08 -2.43
N GLY A 79 -17.91 4.20 -2.93
CA GLY A 79 -18.19 4.86 -4.20
C GLY A 79 -17.85 6.35 -4.22
N GLU A 80 -17.86 7.02 -3.07
CA GLU A 80 -17.48 8.43 -2.97
C GLU A 80 -15.95 8.60 -2.94
N VAL A 81 -15.26 7.80 -2.13
CA VAL A 81 -13.79 7.89 -2.01
C VAL A 81 -13.07 7.41 -3.27
N THR A 82 -13.67 6.48 -4.01
CA THR A 82 -13.12 5.97 -5.28
C THR A 82 -13.55 6.77 -6.51
N ALA A 83 -14.48 7.71 -6.36
CA ALA A 83 -14.81 8.69 -7.41
C ALA A 83 -13.76 9.80 -7.55
N ASP A 84 -12.80 9.92 -6.61
CA ASP A 84 -11.68 10.84 -6.74
C ASP A 84 -10.87 10.50 -8.00
N PRO A 85 -10.60 11.45 -8.92
CA PRO A 85 -9.85 11.19 -10.15
C PRO A 85 -8.44 10.64 -9.95
N ARG A 86 -7.84 10.82 -8.76
CA ARG A 86 -6.52 10.26 -8.41
C ARG A 86 -6.62 8.84 -7.86
N HIS A 87 -7.80 8.35 -7.48
CA HIS A 87 -7.95 6.96 -7.06
C HIS A 87 -7.70 6.02 -8.25
N GLY A 88 -6.79 5.06 -8.08
CA GLY A 88 -6.40 4.14 -9.15
C GLY A 88 -5.64 4.81 -10.31
N PHE A 89 -5.26 6.09 -10.18
CA PHE A 89 -4.56 6.80 -11.25
C PHE A 89 -3.12 6.30 -11.40
N LEU A 90 -2.86 5.59 -12.50
CA LEU A 90 -1.56 5.05 -12.85
C LEU A 90 -0.62 6.19 -13.26
N VAL A 91 0.42 6.45 -12.46
CA VAL A 91 1.43 7.49 -12.77
C VAL A 91 2.63 6.90 -13.54
N GLY A 92 2.86 5.60 -13.46
CA GLY A 92 3.91 4.91 -14.21
C GLY A 92 3.79 3.38 -14.17
N GLY A 93 4.36 2.72 -15.18
CA GLY A 93 4.28 1.26 -15.36
C GLY A 93 3.15 0.80 -16.26
N GLN A 94 3.15 -0.49 -16.60
CA GLN A 94 2.16 -1.16 -17.46
C GLN A 94 2.03 -2.64 -17.04
N ASP A 95 0.98 -3.30 -17.54
CA ASP A 95 0.77 -4.76 -17.51
C ASP A 95 0.89 -5.39 -16.09
N ASP A 96 1.91 -6.23 -15.90
CA ASP A 96 2.13 -7.08 -14.73
C ASP A 96 3.08 -6.46 -13.68
N GLY A 97 3.50 -5.21 -13.91
CA GLY A 97 4.31 -4.41 -12.99
C GLY A 97 5.84 -4.54 -13.14
N PRO A 98 6.60 -3.78 -12.33
CA PRO A 98 6.12 -2.86 -11.31
C PRO A 98 5.30 -1.71 -11.87
N PHE A 99 4.39 -1.16 -11.06
CA PHE A 99 3.59 0.00 -11.39
C PHE A 99 3.49 0.95 -10.20
N VAL A 100 3.24 2.23 -10.49
CA VAL A 100 3.10 3.29 -9.50
C VAL A 100 1.72 3.94 -9.67
N VAL A 101 0.95 3.99 -8.59
CA VAL A 101 -0.40 4.54 -8.56
C VAL A 101 -0.47 5.67 -7.55
N ALA A 102 -1.17 6.75 -7.88
CA ALA A 102 -1.39 7.85 -6.95
C ALA A 102 -2.31 7.43 -5.79
N VAL A 103 -2.04 7.98 -4.61
CA VAL A 103 -3.01 7.99 -3.51
C VAL A 103 -3.81 9.29 -3.62
N SER A 104 -5.13 9.22 -3.39
CA SER A 104 -5.99 10.41 -3.48
C SER A 104 -5.59 11.48 -2.47
N GLY A 105 -5.82 12.74 -2.83
CA GLY A 105 -5.49 13.88 -1.98
C GLY A 105 -6.30 13.85 -0.68
N GLU A 106 -7.58 13.48 -0.76
CA GLU A 106 -8.44 13.35 0.41
C GLU A 106 -7.96 12.28 1.39
N LEU A 107 -7.61 11.08 0.89
CA LEU A 107 -7.10 10.02 1.76
C LEU A 107 -5.78 10.44 2.41
N SER A 108 -4.86 11.02 1.62
CA SER A 108 -3.59 11.52 2.13
C SER A 108 -3.79 12.58 3.23
N ALA A 109 -4.70 13.53 3.02
CA ALA A 109 -5.02 14.55 4.00
C ALA A 109 -5.67 13.96 5.27
N ARG A 110 -6.57 12.98 5.13
CA ARG A 110 -7.19 12.30 6.27
C ARG A 110 -6.16 11.53 7.08
N LEU A 111 -5.30 10.76 6.42
CA LEU A 111 -4.20 10.03 7.06
C LEU A 111 -3.29 10.96 7.86
N ALA A 112 -2.90 12.09 7.27
CA ALA A 112 -2.03 13.08 7.92
C ALA A 112 -2.67 13.78 9.12
N ALA A 113 -4.00 13.95 9.12
CA ALA A 113 -4.73 14.66 10.16
C ALA A 113 -5.24 13.76 11.30
N SER A 114 -5.28 12.44 11.10
CA SER A 114 -5.82 11.50 12.09
C SER A 114 -4.81 11.17 13.18
N ALA A 115 -5.31 10.99 14.41
CA ALA A 115 -4.46 10.52 15.50
C ALA A 115 -4.11 9.03 15.31
N PRO A 116 -2.93 8.57 15.78
CA PRO A 116 -2.51 7.18 15.63
C PRO A 116 -3.53 6.15 16.14
N HIS A 117 -4.22 6.43 17.24
CA HIS A 117 -5.22 5.53 17.80
C HIS A 117 -6.47 5.39 16.91
N GLU A 118 -6.89 6.46 16.24
CA GLU A 118 -8.02 6.45 15.30
C GLU A 118 -7.70 5.63 14.05
N LEU A 119 -6.47 5.79 13.52
CA LEU A 119 -5.96 5.03 12.39
C LEU A 119 -5.88 3.53 12.72
N ALA A 120 -5.34 3.19 13.89
CA ALA A 120 -5.26 1.81 14.35
C ALA A 120 -6.65 1.19 14.53
N GLU A 121 -7.63 1.95 15.04
CA GLU A 121 -9.00 1.47 15.18
C GLU A 121 -9.69 1.28 13.83
N ALA A 122 -9.53 2.21 12.88
CA ALA A 122 -10.04 2.06 11.52
C ALA A 122 -9.46 0.83 10.83
N ALA A 123 -8.15 0.60 10.96
CA ALA A 123 -7.48 -0.57 10.42
C ALA A 123 -8.00 -1.89 11.03
N ARG A 124 -8.18 -1.96 12.35
CA ARG A 124 -8.75 -3.15 13.02
C ARG A 124 -10.18 -3.44 12.58
N ARG A 125 -11.03 -2.41 12.46
CA ARG A 125 -12.42 -2.57 11.96
C ARG A 125 -12.42 -3.09 10.52
N TRP A 126 -11.55 -2.56 9.67
CA TRP A 126 -11.41 -3.01 8.30
C TRP A 126 -10.87 -4.45 8.21
N ALA A 127 -9.87 -4.81 9.02
CA ALA A 127 -9.33 -6.16 9.11
C ALA A 127 -10.40 -7.19 9.55
N ALA A 128 -11.24 -6.84 10.51
CA ALA A 128 -12.34 -7.69 10.98
C ALA A 128 -13.37 -7.98 9.86
N GLY A 129 -13.73 -6.97 9.06
CA GLY A 129 -14.60 -7.14 7.89
C GLY A 129 -14.02 -8.05 6.80
N ARG A 130 -12.70 -8.31 6.87
CA ARG A 130 -11.95 -9.17 5.94
C ARG A 130 -11.53 -10.51 6.55
N ALA A 131 -11.95 -10.78 7.79
CA ALA A 131 -11.59 -11.98 8.54
C ALA A 131 -10.07 -12.24 8.62
N LEU A 132 -9.25 -11.18 8.73
CA LEU A 132 -7.84 -11.34 9.07
C LEU A 132 -7.72 -11.92 10.48
N ASP A 133 -6.70 -12.76 10.69
CA ASP A 133 -6.34 -13.23 12.02
C ASP A 133 -5.80 -12.08 12.89
N GLU A 134 -5.74 -12.29 14.21
CA GLU A 134 -5.27 -11.26 15.15
C GLU A 134 -3.85 -10.74 14.80
N PRO A 135 -2.87 -11.61 14.46
CA PRO A 135 -1.56 -11.14 14.01
C PRO A 135 -1.62 -10.29 12.73
N GLY A 136 -2.46 -10.64 11.76
CA GLY A 136 -2.67 -9.89 10.53
C GLY A 136 -3.32 -8.54 10.77
N SER A 137 -4.34 -8.50 11.63
CA SER A 137 -5.02 -7.29 12.08
C SER A 137 -4.04 -6.32 12.76
N GLN A 138 -3.18 -6.83 13.66
CA GLN A 138 -2.19 -6.02 14.35
C GLN A 138 -1.12 -5.47 13.39
N ARG A 139 -0.60 -6.30 12.46
CA ARG A 139 0.35 -5.85 11.44
C ARG A 139 -0.23 -4.76 10.56
N LEU A 140 -1.48 -4.91 10.13
CA LEU A 140 -2.17 -3.89 9.36
C LEU A 140 -2.33 -2.59 10.16
N ALA A 141 -2.78 -2.66 11.41
CA ALA A 141 -2.95 -1.48 12.25
C ALA A 141 -1.65 -0.70 12.39
N THR A 142 -0.54 -1.38 12.66
CA THR A 142 0.80 -0.76 12.70
C THR A 142 1.16 -0.11 11.36
N ALA A 143 0.91 -0.78 10.24
CA ALA A 143 1.25 -0.26 8.92
C ALA A 143 0.40 0.97 8.53
N VAL A 144 -0.90 0.99 8.88
CA VAL A 144 -1.77 2.16 8.63
C VAL A 144 -1.37 3.36 9.50
N VAL A 145 -0.93 3.13 10.74
CA VAL A 145 -0.38 4.22 11.57
C VAL A 145 0.91 4.77 10.95
N ALA A 146 1.83 3.90 10.52
CA ALA A 146 3.05 4.33 9.84
C ALA A 146 2.75 5.09 8.53
N LEU A 147 1.71 4.68 7.79
CA LEU A 147 1.24 5.39 6.61
C LEU A 147 0.68 6.79 6.96
N GLY A 148 0.00 6.93 8.09
CA GLY A 148 -0.41 8.23 8.64
C GLY A 148 0.78 9.14 8.95
N GLU A 149 1.82 8.60 9.58
CA GLU A 149 3.06 9.36 9.85
C GLU A 149 3.79 9.77 8.56
N LEU A 150 3.84 8.88 7.56
CA LEU A 150 4.36 9.19 6.22
C LEU A 150 3.54 10.31 5.57
N ALA A 151 2.21 10.23 5.63
CA ALA A 151 1.31 11.27 5.09
C ALA A 151 1.53 12.63 5.78
N TRP A 152 1.70 12.62 7.09
CA TRP A 152 1.98 13.84 7.87
C TRP A 152 3.30 14.49 7.46
N ARG A 153 4.40 13.72 7.38
CA ARG A 153 5.69 14.23 6.90
C ARG A 153 5.62 14.73 5.46
N ALA A 154 4.92 13.99 4.58
CA ALA A 154 4.73 14.38 3.18
C ALA A 154 3.97 15.72 3.08
N ALA A 155 2.94 15.93 3.89
CA ALA A 155 2.16 17.17 3.89
C ALA A 155 2.99 18.40 4.31
N ASP A 156 3.94 18.24 5.24
CA ASP A 156 4.84 19.28 5.72
C ASP A 156 5.74 19.81 4.58
N VAL A 157 6.25 18.90 3.74
CA VAL A 157 7.10 19.23 2.58
C VAL A 157 6.34 19.31 1.25
N ARG A 158 5.00 19.34 1.29
CA ARG A 158 4.11 19.42 0.10
C ARG A 158 4.31 18.29 -0.93
N HIS A 159 4.66 17.10 -0.47
CA HIS A 159 4.69 15.89 -1.29
C HIS A 159 3.32 15.22 -1.35
N SER A 160 3.10 14.46 -2.43
CA SER A 160 1.95 13.56 -2.56
C SER A 160 2.35 12.11 -2.23
N LEU A 161 1.37 11.28 -1.88
CA LEU A 161 1.58 9.86 -1.66
C LEU A 161 1.31 9.02 -2.91
N TYR A 162 2.06 7.94 -3.03
CA TYR A 162 1.99 6.97 -4.12
C TYR A 162 2.13 5.56 -3.56
N CYS A 163 1.64 4.58 -4.32
CA CYS A 163 1.87 3.16 -4.07
C CYS A 163 2.67 2.60 -5.23
N TRP A 164 3.87 2.11 -4.94
CA TRP A 164 4.59 1.21 -5.84
C TRP A 164 4.11 -0.21 -5.55
N ALA A 165 3.74 -0.95 -6.59
CA ALA A 165 3.37 -2.34 -6.45
C ALA A 165 3.99 -3.21 -7.53
N LYS A 166 4.27 -4.46 -7.16
CA LYS A 166 4.89 -5.45 -8.03
C LYS A 166 4.30 -6.83 -7.73
N LEU A 167 3.92 -7.55 -8.78
CA LEU A 167 3.64 -8.97 -8.66
C LEU A 167 4.97 -9.72 -8.48
N PRO A 168 5.07 -10.66 -7.53
CA PRO A 168 6.23 -11.54 -7.47
C PRO A 168 6.38 -12.24 -8.83
N GLY A 169 7.58 -12.16 -9.42
CA GLY A 169 7.87 -12.88 -10.67
C GLY A 169 7.69 -14.40 -10.49
N PRO A 170 7.48 -15.16 -11.57
CA PRO A 170 7.54 -16.61 -11.49
C PRO A 170 8.94 -17.01 -10.99
N GLY A 171 8.97 -17.69 -9.85
CA GLY A 171 10.21 -18.22 -9.27
C GLY A 171 10.81 -19.37 -10.07
#